data_AF-A0AAN8J3G5-F1
#
_entry.id   AF-A0AAN8J3G5-F1
#
_cell.length_a   1.000
_cell.length_b   1.000
_cell.length_c   1.000
_cell.angle_alpha   90.00
_cell.angle_beta   90.00
_cell.angle_gamma   90.00
#
_symmetry.space_group_name_H-M   'P 1'
#
loop_
_entity.id
_entity.type
_entity.pdbx_description
1 polymer ?
#
loop_
_entity_poly.entity_id
_entity_poly.type
_entity_poly.pdbx_seq_one_letter_code
_entity_poly.pdbx_strand_id
1 'polypeptide(L)' 'MYIFRFQGQRFVLKRIAGACLNVGHTEKHYNRMKDFMETHPKETADIIQFRKALDGIRVRIAWIDKHLKPLLDYFQHYQ' A
#
# COMPACT_ATOMS: atom_id res chain seq x y z
N MET A 1 -20.84 -5.47 15.77
CA MET A 1 -20.38 -6.85 15.46
C MET A 1 -20.51 -7.08 13.95
N TYR A 2 -19.53 -6.66 13.15
CA TYR A 2 -19.59 -6.69 11.66
C TYR A 2 -18.84 -7.86 11.02
N ILE A 3 -18.26 -8.76 11.84
CA ILE A 3 -17.24 -9.72 11.40
C ILE A 3 -17.84 -10.90 10.60
N PHE A 4 -19.16 -11.12 10.67
CA PHE A 4 -19.80 -12.33 10.11
C PHE A 4 -20.29 -12.24 8.65
N ARG A 5 -20.25 -11.08 7.97
CA ARG A 5 -20.75 -10.98 6.57
C ARG A 5 -19.80 -11.47 5.47
N PHE A 6 -18.53 -11.77 5.78
CA PHE A 6 -17.48 -11.94 4.77
C PHE A 6 -16.84 -13.35 4.69
N GLN A 7 -17.38 -14.39 5.33
CA GLN A 7 -16.75 -15.73 5.27
C GLN A 7 -16.73 -16.33 3.85
N GLY A 8 -17.74 -16.08 3.00
CA GLY A 8 -17.72 -16.38 1.56
C GLY A 8 -16.98 -15.35 0.70
N GLN A 9 -16.47 -14.28 1.31
CA GLN A 9 -15.93 -13.10 0.63
C GLN A 9 -14.42 -12.91 0.84
N ARG A 10 -13.70 -13.88 1.41
CA ARG A 10 -12.23 -13.82 1.56
C ARG A 10 -11.52 -13.54 0.24
N PHE A 11 -11.99 -14.13 -0.86
CA PHE A 11 -11.47 -13.85 -2.21
C PHE A 11 -11.72 -12.40 -2.65
N VAL A 12 -12.93 -11.88 -2.40
CA VAL A 12 -13.31 -10.50 -2.71
C VAL A 12 -12.50 -9.52 -1.87
N LEU A 13 -12.34 -9.79 -0.57
CA LEU A 13 -11.55 -9.00 0.35
C LEU A 13 -10.08 -8.91 -0.09
N LYS A 14 -9.49 -10.03 -0.56
CA LYS A 14 -8.15 -10.05 -1.14
C LYS A 14 -8.03 -9.17 -2.39
N ARG A 15 -9.04 -9.16 -3.27
CA ARG A 15 -9.06 -8.30 -4.46
C ARG A 15 -9.24 -6.82 -4.12
N ILE A 16 -10.16 -6.50 -3.22
CA ILE A 16 -10.39 -5.13 -2.75
C ILE A 16 -9.12 -4.60 -2.06
N ALA A 17 -8.53 -5.37 -1.14
CA ALA A 17 -7.26 -5.02 -0.51
C ALA A 17 -6.15 -4.82 -1.56
N GLY A 18 -6.05 -5.71 -2.55
CA GLY A 18 -5.09 -5.54 -3.65
C GLY A 18 -5.28 -4.22 -4.42
N ALA A 19 -6.52 -3.84 -4.75
CA ALA A 19 -6.79 -2.60 -5.49
C ALA A 19 -6.57 -1.34 -4.65
N CYS A 20 -7.12 -1.30 -3.44
CA CYS A 20 -7.10 -0.11 -2.58
C CYS A 20 -5.73 0.19 -1.99
N LEU A 21 -4.92 -0.84 -1.71
CA LEU A 21 -3.65 -0.67 -1.03
C LEU A 21 -2.48 -0.39 -1.98
N ASN A 22 -2.69 -0.54 -3.29
CA ASN A 22 -1.65 -0.44 -4.30
C ASN A 22 -1.41 0.98 -4.84
N VAL A 23 -1.91 2.02 -4.17
CA VAL A 23 -1.74 3.43 -4.61
C VAL A 23 -0.86 4.27 -3.67
N GLY A 24 -0.53 3.76 -2.49
CA GLY A 24 0.32 4.47 -1.53
C GLY A 24 1.75 4.66 -2.05
N HIS A 25 2.29 5.86 -1.83
CA HIS A 25 3.62 6.28 -2.29
C HIS A 25 4.27 7.33 -1.38
N THR A 26 3.81 7.44 -0.12
CA THR A 26 4.36 8.39 0.87
C THR A 26 4.55 7.72 2.22
N GLU A 27 5.41 8.27 3.07
CA GLU A 27 5.63 7.80 4.44
C GLU A 27 4.34 7.79 5.27
N LYS A 28 3.45 8.76 5.07
CA LYS A 28 2.14 8.78 5.73
C LYS A 28 1.29 7.57 5.35
N HIS A 29 1.32 7.15 4.08
CA HIS A 29 0.61 5.94 3.65
C HIS A 29 1.24 4.67 4.23
N TYR A 30 2.58 4.63 4.31
CA TYR A 30 3.31 3.53 4.92
C TYR A 30 2.94 3.36 6.41
N ASN A 31 3.04 4.43 7.19
CA ASN A 31 2.74 4.40 8.62
C ASN A 31 1.28 4.05 8.87
N ARG A 32 0.33 4.64 8.14
CA ARG A 32 -1.10 4.30 8.28
C ARG A 32 -1.38 2.82 8.00
N MET A 33 -0.69 2.21 7.04
CA MET A 33 -0.82 0.78 6.75
C MET A 33 -0.24 -0.08 7.87
N LYS A 34 0.96 0.29 8.33
CA LYS A 34 1.65 -0.39 9.43
C LYS A 34 0.78 -0.37 10.69
N ASP A 35 0.29 0.80 11.07
CA ASP A 35 -0.59 1.00 12.22
C ASP A 35 -1.88 0.16 12.08
N PHE A 36 -2.46 0.09 10.87
CA PHE A 36 -3.64 -0.74 10.62
C PHE A 36 -3.36 -2.23 10.83
N MET A 37 -2.22 -2.74 10.35
CA MET A 37 -1.81 -4.14 10.54
C MET A 37 -1.51 -4.47 12.00
N GLU A 38 -0.91 -3.53 12.74
CA GLU A 38 -0.62 -3.68 14.17
C GLU A 38 -1.88 -3.65 15.04
N THR A 39 -2.87 -2.82 14.67
CA THR A 39 -4.16 -2.72 15.38
C THR A 39 -5.12 -3.86 15.05
N HIS A 40 -5.01 -4.48 13.89
CA HIS A 40 -5.87 -5.58 13.42
C HIS A 40 -5.06 -6.82 13.00
N PRO A 41 -4.27 -7.42 13.92
CA PRO A 41 -3.31 -8.46 13.58
C PRO A 41 -3.99 -9.76 13.13
N LYS A 42 -5.19 -10.07 13.64
CA LYS A 42 -5.92 -11.30 13.28
C LYS A 42 -6.52 -11.22 11.88
N GLU A 43 -7.01 -10.04 11.50
CA GLU A 43 -7.68 -9.75 10.23
C GLU A 43 -6.68 -9.56 9.08
N THR A 44 -5.45 -9.17 9.40
CA THR A 44 -4.40 -8.90 8.40
C THR A 44 -3.38 -10.02 8.27
N ALA A 45 -3.25 -10.92 9.25
CA ALA A 45 -2.26 -12.00 9.25
C ALA A 45 -2.35 -12.91 8.03
N ASP A 46 -3.56 -13.24 7.58
CA ASP A 46 -3.87 -14.19 6.50
C ASP A 46 -4.06 -13.53 5.12
N ILE A 47 -3.99 -12.19 5.05
CA ILE A 47 -4.15 -11.42 3.81
C ILE A 47 -2.78 -10.89 3.38
N ILE A 48 -2.08 -11.69 2.57
CA ILE A 48 -0.73 -11.37 2.05
C ILE A 48 -0.66 -10.01 1.32
N GLN A 49 -1.79 -9.52 0.79
CA GLN A 49 -1.90 -8.24 0.11
C GLN A 49 -1.49 -7.05 0.99
N PHE A 50 -1.71 -7.11 2.30
CA PHE A 50 -1.27 -6.04 3.21
C PHE A 50 0.25 -5.94 3.26
N ARG A 51 0.95 -7.08 3.43
CA ARG A 51 2.43 -7.10 3.40
C ARG A 51 2.98 -6.64 2.05
N LYS A 52 2.43 -7.18 0.95
CA LYS A 52 2.83 -6.78 -0.41
C LYS A 52 2.62 -5.29 -0.66
N ALA A 53 1.53 -4.72 -0.16
CA ALA A 53 1.28 -3.29 -0.28
C ALA A 53 2.30 -2.47 0.52
N LEU A 54 2.59 -2.89 1.75
CA LEU A 54 3.59 -2.24 2.61
C LEU A 54 4.98 -2.22 1.94
N ASP A 55 5.42 -3.35 1.39
CA ASP A 55 6.67 -3.45 0.63
C ASP A 55 6.64 -2.60 -0.63
N GLY A 56 5.52 -2.63 -1.37
CA GLY A 56 5.33 -1.82 -2.58
C GLY A 56 5.38 -0.31 -2.30
N ILE A 57 4.82 0.15 -1.17
CA ILE A 57 4.92 1.55 -0.76
C ILE A 57 6.39 1.94 -0.54
N ARG A 58 7.19 1.11 0.15
CA ARG A 58 8.63 1.38 0.36
C ARG A 58 9.40 1.47 -0.95
N VAL A 59 9.16 0.55 -1.88
CA VAL A 59 9.81 0.56 -3.19
C VAL A 59 9.49 1.84 -3.95
N ARG A 60 8.23 2.32 -3.89
CA ARG A 60 7.83 3.56 -4.55
C ARG A 60 8.45 4.80 -3.91
N ILE A 61 8.49 4.88 -2.59
CA ILE A 61 9.15 5.99 -1.88
C ILE A 61 10.62 6.06 -2.30
N ALA A 62 11.34 4.93 -2.23
CA ALA A 62 12.73 4.85 -2.66
C ALA A 62 12.92 5.22 -4.14
N TRP A 63 11.99 4.84 -5.01
CA TRP A 63 12.02 5.22 -6.42
C TRP A 63 11.82 6.73 -6.60
N ILE A 64 10.85 7.33 -5.91
CA ILE A 64 10.60 8.77 -5.95
C ILE A 64 11.83 9.53 -5.44
N ASP A 65 12.38 9.15 -4.29
CA ASP A 65 13.55 9.82 -3.71
C ASP A 65 14.76 9.76 -4.64
N LYS A 66 14.94 8.64 -5.35
CA LYS A 66 16.04 8.45 -6.30
C LYS A 66 15.84 9.18 -7.62
N HIS A 67 14.61 9.26 -8.13
CA HIS A 67 14.34 9.64 -9.52
C HIS A 67 13.61 10.98 -9.70
N LEU A 68 13.00 11.54 -8.65
CA LEU A 68 12.22 12.78 -8.75
C LEU A 68 13.05 13.94 -9.27
N LYS A 69 14.21 14.21 -8.65
CA LYS A 69 15.09 15.30 -9.07
C LYS A 69 15.58 15.13 -10.53
N PRO A 70 16.14 13.98 -10.93
CA PRO A 70 16.51 13.74 -12.33
C PRO A 70 15.36 13.95 -13.33
N LEU A 71 14.13 13.56 -12.98
CA LEU A 71 12.96 13.76 -13.84
C LEU A 71 12.59 15.24 -13.96
N LEU A 72 12.58 15.97 -12.85
CA LEU A 72 12.31 17.41 -12.86
C LEU A 72 13.36 18.16 -13.68
N ASP A 73 14.64 17.84 -13.47
CA ASP A 73 15.74 18.43 -14.22
C ASP A 73 15.59 18.14 -15.73
N TYR A 74 15.25 16.90 -16.12
CA TYR A 74 14.95 16.54 -17.52
C TYR A 74 13.83 17.40 -18.09
N PHE A 75 12.64 17.43 -17.47
CA PHE A 75 11.49 18.15 -18.04
C PHE A 75 11.68 19.67 -18.06
N GLN A 76 12.46 20.25 -17.14
CA GLN A 76 12.78 21.68 -17.15
C GLN A 76 13.72 22.10 -18.29
N HIS A 77 14.57 21.19 -18.78
CA HIS A 77 15.50 21.49 -19.89
C HIS A 77 14.86 21.36 -21.28
N TYR A 78 13.67 20.77 -21.38
CA TYR A 78 12.94 20.57 -22.64
C TYR A 78 11.67 21.44 -22.75
N GLN A 79 11.54 22.47 -21.89
CA GLN A 79 10.56 23.56 -22.02
C GLN A 79 11.24 24.82 -22.56
#